data_AF-Q16IW7-F1
#
_entry.id   AF-Q16IW7-F1
#
_cell.length_a   1.000
_cell.length_b   1.000
_cell.length_c   1.000
_cell.angle_alpha   90.00
_cell.angle_beta   90.00
_cell.angle_gamma   90.00
#
_symmetry.space_group_name_H-M   'P 1'
#
loop_
_entity.id
_entity.type
_entity.pdbx_description
1 polymer ?
#
loop_
_entity_poly.entity_id
_entity_poly.type
_entity_poly.pdbx_seq_one_letter_code
_entity_poly.pdbx_strand_id
1 'polypeptide(L)'
;MRSEERSVQLAVRVHKTLELADDKFYVITCGKTGFARDDNSPVALKFFENERRVQETVYGRRYTVKAEVTHPNGTHGIRVRNCFAFNKKNKTIVLIDERG
;
A
#
# COMPACT_ATOMS: atom_id res chain seq x y z
N MET A 1 -11.94 -0.48 21.05
CA MET A 1 -11.45 0.02 19.75
C MET A 1 -12.34 -0.57 18.66
N ARG A 2 -13.04 0.27 17.87
CA ARG A 2 -13.88 -0.20 16.77
C ARG A 2 -13.01 -0.31 15.52
N SER A 3 -12.91 -1.50 14.91
CA SER A 3 -12.16 -1.66 13.67
C SER A 3 -12.68 -0.66 12.61
N GLU A 4 -11.77 0.10 12.00
CA GLU A 4 -12.05 1.00 10.88
C GLU A 4 -12.28 0.22 9.57
N GLU A 5 -12.06 -1.09 9.59
CA GLU A 5 -12.35 -1.99 8.49
C GLU A 5 -13.85 -2.12 8.25
N ARG A 6 -14.24 -2.08 6.97
CA ARG A 6 -15.61 -2.34 6.52
C ARG A 6 -15.56 -3.41 5.45
N SER A 7 -16.23 -4.52 5.72
CA SER A 7 -16.33 -5.64 4.80
C SER A 7 -17.77 -5.79 4.34
N VAL A 8 -17.95 -5.96 3.03
CA VAL A 8 -19.24 -6.24 2.41
C VAL A 8 -19.15 -7.61 1.74
N GLN A 9 -20.11 -8.47 2.04
CA GLN A 9 -20.28 -9.75 1.38
C GLN A 9 -21.19 -9.57 0.16
N LEU A 10 -20.76 -10.08 -0.98
CA LEU A 10 -21.49 -10.02 -2.25
C LEU A 10 -21.70 -11.44 -2.75
N ALA A 11 -22.95 -11.79 -3.02
CA ALA A 11 -23.29 -12.99 -3.78
C ALA A 11 -23.76 -12.55 -5.17
N VAL A 12 -23.08 -13.02 -6.21
CA VAL A 12 -23.41 -12.70 -7.61
C VAL A 12 -24.02 -13.93 -8.25
N ARG A 13 -25.32 -13.83 -8.55
CA ARG A 13 -26.06 -14.84 -9.29
C ARG A 13 -26.05 -14.52 -10.78
N VAL A 14 -25.63 -15.48 -11.60
CA VAL A 14 -25.57 -15.32 -13.07
C VAL A 14 -26.97 -15.17 -13.68
N HIS A 15 -27.98 -15.88 -13.14
CA HIS A 15 -29.35 -15.82 -13.63
C HIS A 15 -30.38 -15.95 -12.49
N LYS A 16 -31.41 -15.09 -12.46
CA LYS A 16 -32.33 -14.93 -11.31
C LYS A 16 -32.99 -16.23 -10.81
N THR A 17 -33.34 -17.12 -11.73
CA THR A 17 -34.18 -18.31 -11.46
C THR A 17 -33.50 -19.64 -11.77
N LEU A 18 -32.26 -19.63 -12.28
CA LEU A 18 -31.57 -20.87 -12.64
C LEU A 18 -30.77 -21.35 -11.41
N GLU A 19 -31.33 -22.30 -10.66
CA GLU A 19 -30.73 -22.80 -9.41
C GLU A 19 -29.45 -23.61 -9.63
N LEU A 20 -29.22 -24.14 -10.84
CA LEU A 20 -28.04 -24.96 -11.17
C LEU A 20 -26.76 -24.13 -11.42
N ALA A 21 -26.83 -22.81 -11.47
CA ALA A 21 -25.66 -21.96 -11.60
C ALA A 21 -25.24 -21.45 -10.21
N ASP A 22 -24.09 -21.92 -9.72
CA ASP A 22 -23.58 -21.53 -8.40
C ASP A 22 -23.40 -20.01 -8.29
N ASP A 23 -23.80 -19.47 -7.14
CA ASP A 23 -23.55 -18.08 -6.79
C ASP A 23 -22.05 -17.86 -6.55
N LYS A 24 -21.50 -16.78 -7.09
CA LYS A 24 -20.13 -16.37 -6.80
C LYS A 24 -20.11 -15.48 -5.59
N PHE A 25 -19.43 -15.91 -4.53
CA PHE A 25 -19.28 -15.16 -3.29
C PHE A 25 -17.98 -14.37 -3.29
N TYR A 26 -18.08 -13.06 -3.02
CA TYR A 26 -16.95 -12.17 -2.87
C TYR A 26 -17.03 -11.46 -1.52
N VAL A 27 -15.87 -11.23 -0.90
CA VAL A 27 -15.74 -10.34 0.25
C VAL A 27 -14.93 -9.14 -0.20
N ILE A 28 -15.57 -7.97 -0.22
CA ILE A 28 -14.88 -6.70 -0.48
C ILE A 28 -14.61 -6.06 0.86
N THR A 29 -13.33 -5.88 1.16
CA THR A 29 -12.86 -5.25 2.40
C THR A 29 -12.23 -3.90 2.08
N CYS A 30 -12.80 -2.84 2.64
CA CYS A 30 -12.20 -1.51 2.69
C CYS A 30 -11.54 -1.34 4.05
N GLY A 31 -10.21 -1.44 4.07
CA GLY A 31 -9.38 -1.09 5.21
C GLY A 31 -8.64 0.23 4.98
N LYS A 32 -8.10 0.83 6.05
CA LYS A 32 -7.14 1.93 5.90
C LYS A 32 -5.90 1.39 5.18
N THR A 33 -5.33 2.16 4.26
CA THR A 33 -4.08 1.83 3.57
C THR A 33 -2.99 1.43 4.58
N GLY A 34 -2.50 0.19 4.49
CA GLY A 34 -1.47 -0.34 5.40
C GLY A 34 -1.71 -1.78 5.86
N PHE A 35 -2.13 -2.67 4.96
CA PHE A 35 -2.27 -4.10 5.24
C PHE A 35 -0.91 -4.72 5.58
N ALA A 36 -0.52 -4.63 6.85
CA ALA A 36 0.40 -5.60 7.43
C ALA A 36 -0.39 -6.89 7.61
N ARG A 37 0.01 -7.95 6.91
CA ARG A 37 -0.25 -9.30 7.43
C ARG A 37 0.45 -9.37 8.79
N ASP A 38 -0.16 -10.00 9.79
CA ASP A 38 0.30 -9.98 11.18
C ASP A 38 1.80 -10.36 11.37
N ASP A 39 2.42 -11.03 10.38
CA ASP A 39 3.83 -11.41 10.38
C ASP A 39 4.81 -10.39 9.75
N ASN A 40 4.32 -9.31 9.13
CA ASN A 40 5.18 -8.32 8.46
C ASN A 40 5.18 -6.97 9.19
N SER A 41 6.34 -6.55 9.69
CA SER A 41 6.53 -5.18 10.19
C SER A 41 6.20 -4.16 9.08
N PRO A 42 5.21 -3.27 9.27
CA PRO A 42 4.81 -2.34 8.21
C PRO A 42 5.94 -1.38 7.89
N VAL A 43 6.18 -1.14 6.59
CA VAL A 43 7.13 -0.14 6.10
C VAL A 43 6.37 1.08 5.61
N ALA A 44 6.74 2.26 6.10
CA ALA A 44 6.20 3.54 5.66
C ALA A 44 7.24 4.34 4.88
N LEU A 45 6.82 5.01 3.81
CA LEU A 45 7.63 6.01 3.11
C LEU A 45 7.28 7.41 3.63
N LYS A 46 8.29 8.19 4.01
CA LYS A 46 8.13 9.56 4.53
C LYS A 46 8.98 10.53 3.71
N PHE A 47 8.42 11.70 3.41
CA PHE A 47 9.11 12.78 2.71
C PHE A 47 9.75 13.75 3.70
N PHE A 48 10.94 14.23 3.34
CA PHE A 48 11.72 15.19 4.12
C PHE A 48 12.23 16.33 3.23
N GLU A 49 12.17 17.56 3.74
CA GLU A 49 12.77 18.76 3.17
C GLU A 49 13.72 19.32 4.23
N ASN A 50 15.02 19.42 3.93
CA ASN A 50 16.05 19.87 4.90
C ASN A 50 15.98 19.15 6.26
N GLU A 51 15.95 17.81 6.25
CA GLU A 51 15.79 16.93 7.42
C GLU A 51 14.48 17.10 8.22
N ARG A 52 13.56 17.98 7.79
CA ARG A 52 12.23 18.11 8.38
C ARG A 52 11.23 17.24 7.62
N ARG A 53 10.48 16.41 8.35
CA ARG A 53 9.38 15.64 7.77
C ARG A 53 8.29 16.58 7.25
N VAL A 54 7.85 16.36 6.02
CA VAL A 54 6.75 17.08 5.37
C VAL A 54 5.60 16.13 5.05
N GLN A 55 4.38 16.66 5.08
CA GLN A 55 3.17 15.89 4.76
C GLN A 55 2.78 16.02 3.29
N GLU A 56 3.18 17.12 2.65
CA GLU A 56 2.85 17.44 1.27
C GLU A 56 4.11 17.75 0.47
N THR A 57 4.06 17.46 -0.83
CA THR A 57 5.17 17.72 -1.77
C THR A 57 4.72 18.75 -2.79
N VAL A 58 5.64 19.65 -3.16
CA VAL A 58 5.42 20.71 -4.13
C VAL A 58 6.27 20.44 -5.36
N TYR A 59 5.67 20.59 -6.53
CA TYR A 59 6.35 20.40 -7.81
C TYR A 59 7.60 21.29 -7.91
N GLY A 60 8.68 20.75 -8.47
CA GLY A 60 9.95 21.46 -8.66
C GLY A 60 10.84 21.54 -7.41
N ARG A 61 10.39 21.01 -6.26
CA ARG A 61 11.20 20.92 -5.05
C ARG A 61 11.90 19.58 -4.90
N ARG A 62 13.04 19.59 -4.22
CA ARG A 62 13.82 18.38 -3.90
C ARG A 62 13.43 17.87 -2.53
N TYR A 63 13.20 16.57 -2.44
CA TYR A 63 12.85 15.89 -1.19
C TYR A 63 13.72 14.65 -1.00
N THR A 64 13.98 14.32 0.26
CA THR A 64 14.53 13.03 0.65
C THR A 64 13.38 12.10 1.02
N VAL A 65 13.31 10.93 0.40
CA VAL A 65 12.36 9.88 0.75
C VAL A 65 13.05 8.89 1.68
N LYS A 66 12.51 8.67 2.87
CA LYS A 66 13.03 7.68 3.84
C LYS A 66 12.00 6.56 4.02
N ALA A 67 12.48 5.32 4.00
CA ALA A 67 11.70 4.14 4.37
C ALA A 67 11.92 3.82 5.85
N GLU A 68 10.83 3.60 6.59
CA GLU A 68 10.88 3.38 8.04
C GLU A 68 10.00 2.19 8.42
N VAL A 69 10.53 1.31 9.27
CA VAL A 69 9.77 0.21 9.87
C VAL A 69 9.00 0.77 11.07
N THR A 70 7.67 0.66 11.06
CA THR A 70 6.81 1.30 12.07
C THR A 70 6.79 0.60 13.42
N HIS A 71 7.14 -0.68 13.48
CA HIS A 71 7.29 -1.47 14.70
C HIS A 71 8.53 -2.37 14.58
N PRO A 72 9.73 -1.83 14.85
CA PRO A 72 10.96 -2.62 14.78
C PRO A 72 11.02 -3.57 15.98
N ASN A 73 10.75 -4.86 15.77
CA ASN A 73 10.94 -5.90 16.79
C ASN A 73 12.44 -6.25 17.00
N GLY A 74 13.36 -5.44 16.47
CA GLY A 74 14.82 -5.59 16.60
C GLY A 74 15.44 -6.74 15.78
N THR A 75 14.64 -7.66 15.25
CA THR A 75 15.12 -8.88 14.57
C THR A 75 15.39 -8.72 13.08
N HIS A 76 14.81 -7.70 12.43
CA HIS A 76 14.90 -7.52 10.97
C HIS A 76 15.19 -6.06 10.61
N GLY A 77 16.19 -5.86 9.75
CA GLY A 77 16.49 -4.57 9.13
C GLY A 77 15.74 -4.39 7.81
N ILE A 78 15.76 -3.16 7.27
CA ILE A 78 15.17 -2.83 5.98
C ILE A 78 16.27 -2.46 4.97
N ARG A 79 16.14 -2.95 3.73
CA ARG A 79 16.91 -2.51 2.57
C ARG A 79 15.96 -2.17 1.43
N VAL A 80 16.18 -1.02 0.80
CA VAL A 80 15.46 -0.64 -0.42
C VAL A 80 16.12 -1.34 -1.60
N ARG A 81 15.39 -2.21 -2.29
CA ARG A 81 15.91 -2.96 -3.45
C ARG A 81 15.78 -2.20 -4.77
N ASN A 82 14.68 -1.48 -4.96
CA ASN A 82 14.35 -0.71 -6.16
C ASN A 82 13.41 0.43 -5.76
N CYS A 83 13.50 1.57 -6.43
CA CYS A 83 12.57 2.67 -6.29
C CYS A 83 12.26 3.27 -7.66
N PHE A 84 10.98 3.48 -7.97
CA PHE A 84 10.55 4.13 -9.21
C PHE A 84 9.34 5.04 -8.95
N ALA A 85 9.26 6.12 -9.72
CA ALA A 85 8.11 7.00 -9.76
C ALA A 85 7.30 6.72 -11.04
N PHE A 86 5.98 6.81 -10.95
CA PHE A 86 5.09 6.64 -12.10
C PHE A 86 4.00 7.71 -12.12
N ASN A 87 3.37 7.90 -13.29
CA ASN A 87 2.22 8.79 -13.43
C ASN A 87 1.02 8.10 -14.08
N LYS A 88 -0.13 8.77 -14.11
CA LYS A 88 -1.37 8.26 -14.72
C LYS A 88 -1.26 7.99 -16.22
N LYS A 89 -0.23 8.49 -16.89
CA LYS A 89 0.06 8.23 -18.32
C LYS A 89 1.01 7.02 -18.50
N ASN A 90 1.18 6.20 -17.46
CA ASN A 90 2.10 5.05 -17.43
C ASN A 90 3.56 5.39 -17.77
N LYS A 91 3.99 6.64 -17.53
CA LYS A 91 5.41 6.97 -17.59
C LYS A 91 6.07 6.60 -16.27
N THR A 92 7.12 5.79 -16.33
CA THR A 92 7.88 5.33 -15.17
C THR A 92 9.31 5.88 -15.22
N ILE A 93 9.83 6.31 -14.08
CA ILE A 93 11.21 6.79 -13.91
C ILE A 93 11.84 6.01 -12.77
N VAL A 94 12.99 5.38 -13.04
CA VAL A 94 13.76 4.66 -12.02
C VAL A 94 14.54 5.67 -11.18
N LEU A 95 14.35 5.61 -9.87
CA LEU A 95 15.04 6.44 -8.87
C LEU A 95 16.21 5.69 -8.22
N ILE A 96 16.06 4.37 -8.06
CA ILE A 96 17.08 3.44 -7.52
C ILE A 96 17.00 2.15 -8.34
N ASP A 97 18.14 1.62 -8.80
CA ASP A 97 18.18 0.38 -9.59
C ASP A 97 18.06 -0.88 -8.71
N GLU A 98 18.02 -2.07 -9.31
CA GLU A 98 17.82 -3.35 -8.58
C GLU A 98 18.91 -3.70 -7.55
N ARG A 99 20.02 -2.95 -7.50
CA ARG A 99 21.13 -3.18 -6.57
C ARG A 99 20.98 -2.37 -5.28
N GLY A 100 19.99 -1.49 -5.18
CA GLY A 100 19.83 -0.54 -4.08
C GLY A 100 20.83 0.59 -4.17
#